data_AF-A0A060YWL9-F1
#
_entry.id   AF-A0A060YWL9-F1
#
_cell.length_a   1.000
_cell.length_b   1.000
_cell.length_c   1.000
_cell.angle_alpha   90.00
_cell.angle_beta   90.00
_cell.angle_gamma   90.00
#
_symmetry.space_group_name_H-M   'P 1'
#
loop_
_entity.id
_entity.type
_entity.pdbx_description
1 polymer ?
#
loop_
_entity_poly.entity_id
_entity_poly.type
_entity_poly.pdbx_seq_one_letter_code
_entity_poly.pdbx_strand_id
1 'polypeptide(L)'
;MEKSKEISKDLRFVFVWFIIGSNFQTPEGTTFICTNNSTKVSISTVKRVLYRHNLKGRSARNKPLLQNRHKKSRLRFATAHGDKDRTFWRNVLWSDETKIELFGHNDHRNVWRKKGEAYKPKNTIPTLKHRGGSIMLWGCFAAGGTSALHKIDGITRDEKYVNILKQHLKTSVRKLKLGHKWVFQMDNDPKHISNVGAKWLKDNKVKVLEWPSQSPDLNPIENVWAELKKRVRARRPTNLTQLHQLCQEECAKIHPTYCGKLVEGYPKRVTHFKQFKGNATKY
;
A
#
# COMPACT_ATOMS: atom_id res chain seq x y z
N MET A 1 -31.03 13.91 49.73
CA MET A 1 -29.94 14.63 49.04
C MET A 1 -29.33 13.70 48.01
N GLU A 2 -29.94 13.48 46.85
CA GLU A 2 -30.07 14.41 45.71
C GLU A 2 -28.81 14.44 44.84
N LYS A 3 -28.89 13.71 43.71
CA LYS A 3 -28.58 14.12 42.32
C LYS A 3 -28.32 12.90 41.44
N SER A 4 -29.40 12.25 40.98
CA SER A 4 -29.39 11.51 39.72
C SER A 4 -30.67 11.86 38.96
N LYS A 5 -30.55 11.93 37.63
CA LYS A 5 -31.59 12.30 36.64
C LYS A 5 -31.76 13.80 36.40
N GLU A 6 -30.83 14.33 35.61
CA GLU A 6 -31.22 15.22 34.53
C GLU A 6 -30.52 14.76 33.25
N ILE A 7 -30.98 13.62 32.72
CA ILE A 7 -30.63 13.20 31.35
C ILE A 7 -31.37 14.16 30.43
N SER A 8 -30.62 15.11 29.88
CA SER A 8 -31.06 16.11 28.91
C SER A 8 -32.08 15.55 27.92
N LYS A 9 -33.29 16.11 27.95
CA LYS A 9 -34.43 15.81 27.05
C LYS A 9 -34.21 16.33 25.62
N ASP A 10 -32.97 16.40 25.16
CA ASP A 10 -32.68 16.80 23.78
C ASP A 10 -32.65 15.54 22.90
N LEU A 11 -33.71 15.33 22.12
CA LEU A 11 -33.84 14.27 21.11
C LEU A 11 -32.59 14.18 20.20
N ARG A 12 -31.83 15.28 20.06
CA ARG A 12 -30.55 15.34 19.34
C ARG A 12 -29.44 14.48 19.97
N PHE A 13 -29.37 14.38 21.30
CA PHE A 13 -28.33 13.58 21.99
C PHE A 13 -28.60 12.08 21.86
N VAL A 14 -29.86 11.66 21.97
CA VAL A 14 -30.29 10.26 21.76
C VAL A 14 -29.99 9.82 20.32
N PHE A 15 -30.23 10.69 19.34
CA PHE A 15 -29.98 10.44 17.92
C PHE A 15 -28.49 10.22 17.60
N VAL A 16 -27.59 10.97 18.27
CA VAL A 16 -26.14 10.84 18.09
C VAL A 16 -25.60 9.55 18.69
N TRP A 17 -26.09 9.13 19.85
CA TRP A 17 -25.68 7.88 20.48
C TRP A 17 -26.09 6.66 19.64
N PHE A 18 -27.29 6.71 19.04
CA PHE A 18 -27.80 5.66 18.14
C PHE A 18 -27.02 5.57 16.81
N ILE A 19 -26.55 6.71 16.27
CA ILE A 19 -25.71 6.74 15.06
C ILE A 19 -24.30 6.19 15.31
N ILE A 20 -23.74 6.36 16.52
CA ILE A 20 -22.37 5.95 16.84
C ILE A 20 -22.28 4.46 17.25
N GLY A 21 -23.36 3.90 17.83
CA GLY A 21 -23.38 2.53 18.36
C GLY A 21 -23.71 1.42 17.34
N SER A 22 -24.21 1.74 16.15
CA SER A 22 -24.67 0.75 15.16
C SER A 22 -23.96 0.91 13.81
N ASN A 23 -23.43 -0.19 13.27
CA ASN A 23 -22.85 -0.25 11.93
C ASN A 23 -23.91 0.18 10.88
N PHE A 24 -23.81 1.40 10.38
CA PHE A 24 -24.72 1.90 9.35
C PHE A 24 -24.34 1.35 7.98
N GLN A 25 -25.17 0.48 7.41
CA GLN A 25 -25.25 0.27 5.96
C GLN A 25 -26.24 1.26 5.37
N THR A 26 -25.91 1.88 4.24
CA THR A 26 -26.79 2.79 3.49
C THR A 26 -27.71 1.97 2.59
N PRO A 27 -29.04 1.97 2.77
CA PRO A 27 -29.96 1.57 1.72
C PRO A 27 -30.12 2.75 0.75
N GLU A 28 -30.11 2.48 -0.54
CA GLU A 28 -30.55 3.42 -1.56
C GLU A 28 -32.06 3.68 -1.37
N GLY A 29 -32.41 4.82 -0.77
CA GLY A 29 -33.80 5.19 -0.50
C GLY A 29 -33.93 6.34 0.50
N THR A 30 -34.76 7.33 0.17
CA THR A 30 -34.65 8.74 0.59
C THR A 30 -35.00 9.08 2.05
N THR A 31 -35.17 8.11 2.96
CA THR A 31 -35.59 8.40 4.35
C THR A 31 -34.94 7.46 5.37
N PHE A 32 -34.31 8.03 6.41
CA PHE A 32 -33.83 7.27 7.57
C PHE A 32 -34.94 7.22 8.63
N ILE A 33 -35.36 6.02 9.02
CA ILE A 33 -36.37 5.80 10.07
C ILE A 33 -35.64 5.50 11.37
N CYS A 34 -35.83 6.33 12.39
CA CYS A 34 -35.31 6.07 13.74
C CYS A 34 -36.28 5.11 14.45
N THR A 35 -35.88 3.86 14.62
CA THR A 35 -36.76 2.74 15.01
C THR A 35 -37.34 2.82 16.42
N ASN A 36 -36.81 3.67 17.31
CA ASN A 36 -37.35 3.78 18.67
C ASN A 36 -38.55 4.75 18.81
N ASN A 37 -38.76 5.69 17.88
CA ASN A 37 -39.81 6.72 18.02
C ASN A 37 -40.67 6.95 16.75
N SER A 38 -40.57 6.08 15.74
CA SER A 38 -41.28 6.21 14.44
C SER A 38 -41.17 7.59 13.77
N THR A 39 -40.14 8.36 14.13
CA THR A 39 -39.97 9.75 13.66
C THR A 39 -39.19 9.72 12.34
N LYS A 40 -39.81 10.26 11.28
CA LYS A 40 -39.18 10.39 9.96
C LYS A 40 -38.24 11.60 9.97
N VAL A 41 -36.96 11.39 9.70
CA VAL A 41 -35.95 12.46 9.69
C VAL A 41 -35.38 12.61 8.28
N SER A 42 -35.28 13.85 7.80
CA SER A 42 -34.70 14.12 6.48
C SER A 42 -33.19 13.84 6.45
N ILE A 43 -32.67 13.39 5.30
CA ILE A 43 -31.23 13.18 5.07
C ILE A 43 -30.42 14.46 5.39
N SER A 44 -30.97 15.63 5.06
CA SER A 44 -30.35 16.93 5.34
C SER A 44 -30.20 17.18 6.83
N THR A 45 -31.19 16.81 7.64
CA THR A 45 -31.12 16.90 9.11
C THR A 45 -30.03 15.97 9.65
N VAL A 46 -29.97 14.71 9.17
CA VAL A 46 -28.93 13.75 9.55
C VAL A 46 -27.53 14.29 9.21
N LYS A 47 -27.30 14.75 7.97
CA LYS A 47 -26.02 15.33 7.55
C LYS A 47 -25.62 16.54 8.39
N ARG A 48 -26.57 17.43 8.70
CA ARG A 48 -26.31 18.62 9.53
C ARG A 48 -25.85 18.24 10.94
N VAL A 49 -26.49 17.24 11.55
CA VAL A 49 -26.07 16.71 12.86
C VAL A 49 -24.68 16.09 12.77
N LEU A 50 -24.43 15.22 11.77
CA LEU A 50 -23.11 14.63 11.55
C LEU A 50 -22.02 15.70 11.40
N TYR A 51 -22.26 16.74 10.59
CA TYR A 51 -21.31 17.84 10.41
C TYR A 51 -21.08 18.67 11.69
N ARG A 52 -22.11 18.90 12.50
CA ARG A 52 -21.97 19.54 13.82
C ARG A 52 -21.06 18.73 14.75
N HIS A 53 -21.03 17.41 14.60
CA HIS A 53 -20.12 16.51 15.31
C HIS A 53 -18.80 16.23 14.56
N ASN A 54 -18.47 17.04 13.54
CA ASN A 54 -17.26 16.90 12.71
C ASN A 54 -17.14 15.53 12.00
N LEU A 55 -18.24 14.80 11.86
CA LEU A 55 -18.32 13.57 11.07
C LEU A 55 -18.61 13.93 9.62
N LYS A 56 -17.73 13.53 8.72
CA LYS A 56 -17.82 13.84 7.29
C LYS A 56 -17.90 12.55 6.49
N GLY A 57 -18.79 12.51 5.51
CA GLY A 57 -18.82 11.43 4.52
C GLY A 57 -17.49 11.36 3.78
N ARG A 58 -16.84 10.20 3.80
CA ARG A 58 -15.59 9.90 3.12
C ARG A 58 -15.67 8.52 2.50
N SER A 59 -15.04 8.32 1.35
CA SER A 59 -14.88 6.99 0.77
C SER A 59 -14.04 6.11 1.70
N ALA A 60 -14.46 4.86 1.88
CA ALA A 60 -13.69 3.88 2.65
C ALA A 60 -12.31 3.65 2.01
N ARG A 61 -11.31 3.36 2.84
CA ARG A 61 -9.95 3.04 2.36
C ARG A 61 -9.87 1.55 2.05
N ASN A 62 -9.43 1.22 0.84
CA ASN A 62 -9.13 -0.16 0.48
C ASN A 62 -7.88 -0.64 1.23
N LYS A 63 -8.03 -1.67 2.07
CA LYS A 63 -6.95 -2.30 2.83
C LYS A 63 -7.12 -3.82 2.79
N PRO A 64 -6.03 -4.60 2.82
CA PRO A 64 -6.13 -6.06 2.82
C PRO A 64 -6.90 -6.55 4.06
N LEU A 65 -7.67 -7.62 3.89
CA LEU A 65 -8.40 -8.24 4.99
C LEU A 65 -7.44 -9.00 5.91
N LEU A 66 -7.26 -8.50 7.13
CA LEU A 66 -6.32 -9.09 8.10
C LEU A 66 -7.03 -10.05 9.07
N GLN A 67 -6.63 -11.32 9.03
CA GLN A 67 -7.00 -12.30 10.05
C GLN A 67 -6.24 -12.05 11.37
N ASN A 68 -6.75 -12.57 12.49
CA ASN A 68 -6.11 -12.41 13.79
C ASN A 68 -4.66 -12.90 13.83
N ARG A 69 -4.33 -13.98 13.12
CA ARG A 69 -2.95 -14.46 12.98
C ARG A 69 -2.03 -13.43 12.32
N HIS A 70 -2.51 -12.69 11.32
CA HIS A 70 -1.73 -11.64 10.64
C HIS A 70 -1.49 -10.47 11.60
N LYS A 71 -2.52 -10.04 12.35
CA LYS A 71 -2.41 -8.96 13.34
C LYS A 71 -1.39 -9.30 14.43
N LYS A 72 -1.44 -10.52 14.98
CA LYS A 72 -0.46 -11.02 15.96
C LYS A 72 0.96 -11.02 15.40
N SER A 73 1.16 -11.52 14.18
CA SER A 73 2.47 -11.53 13.52
C SER A 73 3.01 -10.11 13.28
N ARG A 74 2.17 -9.19 12.79
CA ARG A 74 2.49 -7.77 12.60
C ARG A 74 2.88 -7.09 13.92
N LEU A 75 2.17 -7.40 15.01
CA LEU A 75 2.48 -6.87 16.34
C LEU A 75 3.80 -7.42 16.88
N ARG A 76 4.08 -8.72 16.68
CA ARG A 76 5.38 -9.34 17.02
C ARG A 76 6.52 -8.64 16.30
N PHE A 77 6.40 -8.46 14.98
CA PHE A 77 7.37 -7.73 14.18
C PHE A 77 7.60 -6.32 14.74
N ALA A 78 6.52 -5.57 14.96
CA ALA A 78 6.60 -4.20 15.42
C ALA A 78 7.21 -4.07 16.83
N THR A 79 6.97 -5.04 17.69
CA THR A 79 7.53 -5.08 19.05
C THR A 79 9.03 -5.41 18.99
N ALA A 80 9.42 -6.44 18.23
CA ALA A 80 10.81 -6.88 18.11
C ALA A 80 11.73 -5.85 17.41
N HIS A 81 11.15 -4.99 16.56
CA HIS A 81 11.91 -4.02 15.78
C HIS A 81 11.68 -2.56 16.19
N GLY A 82 10.86 -2.31 17.22
CA GLY A 82 10.50 -0.96 17.67
C GLY A 82 11.70 -0.11 18.11
N ASP A 83 12.70 -0.75 18.72
CA ASP A 83 13.88 -0.09 19.30
C ASP A 83 15.11 -0.17 18.37
N LYS A 84 14.94 -0.63 17.12
CA LYS A 84 16.03 -0.65 16.15
C LYS A 84 16.41 0.77 15.75
N ASP A 85 17.71 1.05 15.77
CA ASP A 85 18.25 2.36 15.42
C ASP A 85 18.08 2.68 13.92
N ARG A 86 18.33 3.93 13.57
CA ARG A 86 18.23 4.38 12.17
C ARG A 86 19.27 3.69 11.28
N THR A 87 20.44 3.38 11.83
CA THR A 87 21.54 2.73 11.10
C THR A 87 21.13 1.33 10.64
N PHE A 88 20.42 0.57 11.47
CA PHE A 88 19.85 -0.71 11.11
C PHE A 88 18.94 -0.57 9.89
N TRP A 89 17.94 0.31 9.94
CA TRP A 89 16.98 0.50 8.85
C TRP A 89 17.63 0.99 7.55
N ARG A 90 18.67 1.83 7.65
CA ARG A 90 19.46 2.27 6.48
C ARG A 90 20.21 1.13 5.80
N ASN A 91 20.54 0.08 6.54
CA ASN A 91 21.23 -1.12 6.05
C ASN A 91 20.29 -2.29 5.74
N VAL A 92 18.97 -2.06 5.71
CA VAL A 92 18.02 -3.04 5.17
C VAL A 92 17.92 -2.86 3.65
N LEU A 93 18.15 -3.94 2.91
CA LEU A 93 17.87 -4.03 1.49
C LEU A 93 16.44 -4.54 1.31
N TRP A 94 15.54 -3.63 0.96
CA TRP A 94 14.13 -3.92 0.71
C TRP A 94 13.98 -4.45 -0.70
N SER A 95 13.18 -5.49 -0.88
CA SER A 95 12.88 -6.06 -2.19
C SER A 95 11.42 -6.47 -2.30
N ASP A 96 10.94 -6.50 -3.54
CA ASP A 96 9.58 -6.91 -3.88
C ASP A 96 9.43 -7.06 -5.41
N GLU A 97 8.31 -7.62 -5.84
CA GLU A 97 7.87 -7.62 -7.22
C GLU A 97 6.72 -6.65 -7.47
N THR A 98 6.72 -5.98 -8.63
CA THR A 98 5.57 -5.20 -9.07
C THR A 98 5.19 -5.50 -10.52
N LYS A 99 3.88 -5.51 -10.77
CA LYS A 99 3.32 -5.42 -12.12
C LYS A 99 3.15 -3.95 -12.53
N ILE A 100 3.56 -3.60 -13.74
CA ILE A 100 3.29 -2.30 -14.37
C ILE A 100 2.55 -2.55 -15.69
N GLU A 101 1.35 -1.98 -15.79
CA GLU A 101 0.48 -2.11 -16.98
C GLU A 101 0.79 -1.01 -17.99
N LEU A 102 0.78 -1.36 -19.29
CA LEU A 102 0.97 -0.37 -20.36
C LEU A 102 -0.18 0.64 -20.38
N PHE A 103 -1.42 0.16 -20.28
CA PHE A 103 -2.62 0.97 -20.16
C PHE A 103 -3.35 0.66 -18.84
N GLY A 104 -2.97 1.38 -17.77
CA GLY A 104 -3.48 1.14 -16.42
C GLY A 104 -4.97 1.47 -16.22
N HIS A 105 -5.60 0.82 -15.24
CA HIS A 105 -7.01 0.96 -14.89
C HIS A 105 -7.50 2.38 -14.51
N ASN A 106 -6.60 3.31 -14.14
CA ASN A 106 -6.94 4.59 -13.51
C ASN A 106 -6.64 5.80 -14.38
N ASP A 107 -6.90 5.71 -15.69
CA ASP A 107 -6.98 6.91 -16.53
C ASP A 107 -8.42 7.43 -16.53
N HIS A 108 -8.95 7.75 -15.35
CA HIS A 108 -10.13 8.61 -15.25
C HIS A 108 -9.72 10.01 -15.71
N ARG A 109 -9.72 10.22 -17.02
CA ARG A 109 -9.54 11.56 -17.61
C ARG A 109 -10.89 12.24 -17.58
N ASN A 110 -10.96 13.36 -16.88
CA ASN A 110 -12.09 14.27 -17.02
C ASN A 110 -11.98 14.93 -18.40
N VAL A 111 -13.05 14.84 -19.19
CA VAL A 111 -13.17 15.48 -20.50
C VAL A 111 -14.27 16.54 -20.44
N TRP A 112 -13.98 17.74 -20.93
CA TRP A 112 -14.99 18.78 -21.13
C TRP A 112 -15.69 18.53 -22.46
N ARG A 113 -17.02 18.34 -22.45
CA ARG A 113 -17.82 18.03 -23.65
C ARG A 113 -19.22 18.63 -23.57
N LYS A 114 -19.81 18.93 -24.73
CA LYS A 114 -21.23 19.35 -24.81
C LYS A 114 -22.17 18.17 -24.57
N LYS A 115 -23.42 18.45 -24.16
CA LYS A 115 -24.48 17.43 -24.01
C LYS A 115 -24.66 16.68 -25.34
N GLY A 116 -24.73 15.35 -25.30
CA GLY A 116 -24.85 14.49 -26.49
C GLY A 116 -23.52 14.10 -27.16
N GLU A 117 -22.39 14.71 -26.81
CA GLU A 117 -21.10 14.39 -27.45
C GLU A 117 -20.34 13.23 -26.79
N ALA A 118 -21.02 12.42 -25.99
CA ALA A 118 -20.37 11.47 -25.08
C ALA A 118 -19.51 10.42 -25.78
N TYR A 119 -19.90 10.03 -27.00
CA TYR A 119 -19.29 8.94 -27.75
C TYR A 119 -18.33 9.43 -28.86
N LYS A 120 -18.10 10.73 -28.99
CA LYS A 120 -17.11 11.24 -29.95
C LYS A 120 -15.72 10.72 -29.57
N PRO A 121 -14.87 10.26 -30.51
CA PRO A 121 -13.54 9.71 -30.21
C PRO A 121 -12.65 10.61 -29.34
N LYS A 122 -12.76 11.95 -29.51
CA LYS A 122 -12.08 12.94 -28.67
C LYS A 122 -12.53 12.97 -27.19
N ASN A 123 -13.71 12.42 -26.90
CA ASN A 123 -14.38 12.39 -25.60
C ASN A 123 -14.46 10.98 -25.01
N THR A 124 -13.86 9.99 -25.68
CA THR A 124 -13.77 8.60 -25.23
C THR A 124 -12.31 8.22 -25.01
N ILE A 125 -12.08 7.25 -24.12
CA ILE A 125 -10.76 6.67 -23.91
C ILE A 125 -10.81 5.28 -24.55
N PRO A 126 -9.98 4.99 -25.56
CA PRO A 126 -9.92 3.67 -26.15
C PRO A 126 -9.59 2.62 -25.09
N THR A 127 -10.44 1.61 -24.95
CA THR A 127 -10.21 0.47 -24.05
C THR A 127 -9.83 -0.76 -24.86
N LEU A 128 -8.59 -1.24 -24.73
CA LEU A 128 -8.17 -2.50 -25.34
C LEU A 128 -8.58 -3.68 -24.44
N LYS A 129 -9.18 -4.73 -25.02
CA LYS A 129 -9.55 -5.98 -24.30
C LYS A 129 -8.36 -6.61 -23.53
N HIS A 130 -7.13 -6.37 -23.98
CA HIS A 130 -5.89 -6.85 -23.34
C HIS A 130 -4.98 -5.73 -22.80
N ARG A 131 -5.49 -4.49 -22.64
CA ARG A 131 -4.81 -3.34 -21.98
C ARG A 131 -3.33 -3.14 -22.38
N GLY A 132 -2.96 -3.53 -23.59
CA GLY A 132 -1.59 -3.42 -24.11
C GLY A 132 -0.54 -4.27 -23.39
N GLY A 133 -0.96 -5.18 -22.50
CA GLY A 133 -0.07 -6.02 -21.70
C GLY A 133 0.54 -5.32 -20.47
N SER A 134 1.43 -6.04 -19.81
CA SER A 134 2.12 -5.58 -18.60
C SER A 134 3.49 -6.22 -18.50
N ILE A 135 4.39 -5.57 -17.77
CA ILE A 135 5.66 -6.14 -17.36
C ILE A 135 5.63 -6.45 -15.87
N MET A 136 6.26 -7.55 -15.48
CA MET A 136 6.55 -7.89 -14.09
C MET A 136 8.01 -7.54 -13.80
N LEU A 137 8.27 -6.83 -12.72
CA LEU A 137 9.60 -6.38 -12.33
C LEU A 137 9.89 -6.86 -10.91
N TRP A 138 11.07 -7.44 -10.70
CA TRP A 138 11.67 -7.53 -9.37
C TRP A 138 12.60 -6.33 -9.18
N GLY A 139 12.65 -5.76 -7.99
CA GLY A 139 13.69 -4.81 -7.69
C GLY A 139 13.97 -4.66 -6.21
N CYS A 140 15.03 -3.91 -5.93
CA CYS A 140 15.44 -3.63 -4.57
C CYS A 140 15.99 -2.22 -4.39
N PHE A 141 15.88 -1.71 -3.16
CA PHE A 141 16.41 -0.42 -2.77
C PHE A 141 16.82 -0.42 -1.29
N ALA A 142 17.67 0.52 -0.91
CA ALA A 142 17.97 0.83 0.49
C ALA A 142 17.93 2.35 0.69
N ALA A 143 18.24 2.84 1.90
CA ALA A 143 18.26 4.28 2.17
C ALA A 143 19.20 5.06 1.22
N GLY A 144 20.26 4.42 0.72
CA GLY A 144 21.21 5.01 -0.22
C GLY A 144 20.73 5.13 -1.66
N GLY A 145 19.55 4.60 -2.02
CA GLY A 145 19.00 4.68 -3.37
C GLY A 145 18.44 3.36 -3.90
N THR A 146 18.02 3.38 -5.16
CA THR A 146 17.59 2.21 -5.94
C THR A 146 18.80 1.42 -6.44
N SER A 147 18.63 0.10 -6.60
CA SER A 147 19.66 -0.76 -7.18
C SER A 147 19.15 -1.52 -8.40
N ALA A 148 19.03 -2.84 -8.32
CA ALA A 148 18.67 -3.67 -9.44
C ALA A 148 17.16 -3.57 -9.73
N LEU A 149 16.83 -3.53 -11.01
CA LEU A 149 15.47 -3.67 -11.53
C LEU A 149 15.51 -4.72 -12.63
N HIS A 150 14.93 -5.89 -12.37
CA HIS A 150 15.00 -7.04 -13.24
C HIS A 150 13.61 -7.36 -13.78
N LYS A 151 13.49 -7.47 -15.11
CA LYS A 151 12.27 -7.94 -15.75
C LYS A 151 12.12 -9.43 -15.55
N ILE A 152 10.96 -9.84 -15.05
CA ILE A 152 10.58 -11.23 -14.87
C ILE A 152 9.79 -11.69 -16.08
N ASP A 153 10.24 -12.75 -16.73
CA ASP A 153 9.54 -13.39 -17.85
C ASP A 153 8.72 -14.60 -17.39
N GLY A 154 7.40 -14.50 -17.58
CA GLY A 154 6.42 -15.53 -17.24
C GLY A 154 6.18 -15.69 -15.74
N ILE A 155 5.75 -16.89 -15.34
CA ILE A 155 5.53 -17.23 -13.93
C ILE A 155 6.89 -17.50 -13.27
N THR A 156 7.18 -16.79 -12.18
CA THR A 156 8.38 -17.01 -11.37
C THR A 156 8.18 -18.25 -10.50
N ARG A 157 8.96 -19.30 -10.78
CA ARG A 157 9.15 -20.43 -9.87
C ARG A 157 10.30 -20.11 -8.91
N ASP A 158 10.41 -20.90 -7.85
CA ASP A 158 11.47 -20.81 -6.84
C ASP A 158 12.90 -20.77 -7.42
N GLU A 159 13.25 -21.63 -8.37
CA GLU A 159 14.59 -21.65 -8.99
C GLU A 159 14.89 -20.35 -9.76
N LYS A 160 13.90 -19.83 -10.49
CA LYS A 160 14.03 -18.54 -11.19
C LYS A 160 14.26 -17.40 -10.19
N TYR A 161 13.54 -17.41 -9.07
CA TYR A 161 13.74 -16.42 -8.01
C TYR A 161 15.16 -16.49 -7.43
N VAL A 162 15.68 -17.69 -7.17
CA VAL A 162 17.07 -17.86 -6.72
C VAL A 162 18.07 -17.35 -7.75
N ASN A 163 17.81 -17.51 -9.05
CA ASN A 163 18.67 -16.95 -10.10
C ASN A 163 18.66 -15.41 -10.12
N ILE A 164 17.52 -14.78 -9.86
CA ILE A 164 17.44 -13.33 -9.67
C ILE A 164 18.31 -12.90 -8.48
N LEU A 165 18.23 -13.61 -7.35
CA LEU A 165 19.06 -13.29 -6.19
C LEU A 165 20.56 -13.49 -6.46
N LYS A 166 20.95 -14.57 -7.14
CA LYS A 166 22.34 -14.83 -7.55
C LYS A 166 22.94 -13.69 -8.34
N GLN A 167 22.18 -13.16 -9.31
CA GLN A 167 22.64 -12.09 -10.18
C GLN A 167 22.68 -10.73 -9.48
N HIS A 168 21.63 -10.41 -8.71
CA HIS A 168 21.36 -9.01 -8.33
C HIS A 168 21.59 -8.70 -6.86
N LEU A 169 21.49 -9.67 -5.95
CA LEU A 169 21.48 -9.39 -4.51
C LEU A 169 22.81 -8.80 -4.03
N LYS A 170 23.92 -9.54 -4.17
CA LYS A 170 25.24 -9.10 -3.70
C LYS A 170 25.76 -7.90 -4.49
N THR A 171 25.47 -7.84 -5.79
CA THR A 171 25.77 -6.69 -6.64
C THR A 171 25.10 -5.43 -6.12
N SER A 172 23.84 -5.53 -5.71
CA SER A 172 23.08 -4.41 -5.13
C SER A 172 23.61 -3.93 -3.79
N VAL A 173 23.98 -4.87 -2.90
CA VAL A 173 24.61 -4.57 -1.61
C VAL A 173 25.90 -3.75 -1.81
N ARG A 174 26.75 -4.17 -2.76
CA ARG A 174 28.00 -3.47 -3.10
C ARG A 174 27.73 -2.09 -3.71
N LYS A 175 26.83 -2.01 -4.69
CA LYS A 175 26.45 -0.75 -5.35
C LYS A 175 25.93 0.29 -4.35
N LEU A 176 25.11 -0.14 -3.40
CA LEU A 176 24.53 0.72 -2.37
C LEU A 176 25.44 0.94 -1.16
N LYS A 177 26.65 0.34 -1.14
CA LYS A 177 27.64 0.45 -0.06
C LYS A 177 27.04 0.13 1.32
N LEU A 178 26.20 -0.91 1.41
CA LEU A 178 25.62 -1.31 2.69
C LEU A 178 26.72 -1.86 3.62
N GLY A 179 26.59 -1.57 4.91
CA GLY A 179 27.54 -2.02 5.92
C GLY A 179 27.55 -3.53 6.11
N HIS A 180 28.56 -4.05 6.79
CA HIS A 180 28.75 -5.50 7.01
C HIS A 180 27.57 -6.21 7.70
N LYS A 181 26.74 -5.48 8.45
CA LYS A 181 25.56 -5.99 9.16
C LYS A 181 24.24 -5.76 8.39
N TRP A 182 24.31 -5.64 7.06
CA TRP A 182 23.11 -5.49 6.23
C TRP A 182 22.15 -6.67 6.39
N VAL A 183 20.86 -6.39 6.15
CA VAL A 183 19.78 -7.37 6.26
C VAL A 183 18.97 -7.33 4.97
N PHE A 184 18.60 -8.49 4.46
CA PHE A 184 17.72 -8.63 3.30
C PHE A 184 16.27 -8.75 3.74
N GLN A 185 15.39 -7.95 3.16
CA GLN A 185 13.95 -8.12 3.32
C GLN A 185 13.36 -8.71 2.03
N MET A 186 12.59 -9.78 2.20
CA MET A 186 11.69 -10.35 1.20
C MET A 186 10.38 -10.72 1.90
N ASP A 187 9.30 -10.91 1.14
CA ASP A 187 8.02 -11.33 1.73
C ASP A 187 7.96 -12.86 1.94
N ASN A 188 6.83 -13.34 2.44
CA ASN A 188 6.62 -14.76 2.75
C ASN A 188 5.89 -15.52 1.62
N ASP A 189 5.99 -15.07 0.37
CA ASP A 189 5.48 -15.84 -0.77
C ASP A 189 6.12 -17.25 -0.75
N PRO A 190 5.33 -18.33 -0.95
CA PRO A 190 5.84 -19.70 -1.02
C PRO A 190 7.12 -19.88 -1.84
N LYS A 191 7.29 -19.12 -2.93
CA LYS A 191 8.50 -19.21 -3.79
C LYS A 191 9.76 -18.68 -3.11
N HIS A 192 9.63 -17.77 -2.14
CA HIS A 192 10.75 -17.19 -1.39
C HIS A 192 11.17 -18.05 -0.20
N ILE A 193 10.20 -18.73 0.43
CA ILE A 193 10.41 -19.62 1.57
C ILE A 193 10.64 -21.09 1.17
N SER A 194 10.83 -21.35 -0.13
CA SER A 194 11.12 -22.69 -0.64
C SER A 194 12.43 -23.24 -0.07
N ASN A 195 12.57 -24.57 -0.03
CA ASN A 195 13.80 -25.23 0.42
C ASN A 195 15.03 -24.78 -0.38
N VAL A 196 14.87 -24.57 -1.70
CA VAL A 196 15.93 -24.10 -2.59
C VAL A 196 16.35 -22.67 -2.23
N GLY A 197 15.37 -21.78 -2.01
CA GLY A 197 15.61 -20.39 -1.59
C GLY A 197 16.28 -20.31 -0.22
N ALA A 198 15.74 -21.02 0.76
CA ALA A 198 16.28 -21.08 2.12
C ALA A 198 17.72 -21.63 2.14
N LYS A 199 17.99 -22.71 1.40
CA LYS A 199 19.34 -23.26 1.26
C LYS A 199 20.30 -22.24 0.64
N TRP A 200 19.92 -21.60 -0.47
CA TRP A 200 20.78 -20.63 -1.13
C TRP A 200 21.11 -19.44 -0.23
N LEU A 201 20.12 -18.90 0.52
CA LEU A 201 20.33 -17.80 1.47
C LEU A 201 21.29 -18.19 2.59
N LYS A 202 21.14 -19.42 3.13
CA LYS A 202 22.04 -19.98 4.15
C LYS A 202 23.46 -20.12 3.62
N ASP A 203 23.63 -20.76 2.47
CA ASP A 203 24.95 -20.98 1.84
C ASP A 203 25.65 -19.65 1.51
N ASN A 204 24.88 -18.60 1.22
CA ASN A 204 25.40 -17.27 0.92
C ASN A 204 25.53 -16.35 2.13
N LYS A 205 25.26 -16.85 3.35
CA LYS A 205 25.33 -16.11 4.62
C LYS A 205 24.46 -14.84 4.60
N VAL A 206 23.30 -14.90 3.96
CA VAL A 206 22.36 -13.77 3.87
C VAL A 206 21.48 -13.75 5.11
N LYS A 207 21.55 -12.66 5.88
CA LYS A 207 20.63 -12.43 7.00
C LYS A 207 19.29 -11.91 6.47
N VAL A 208 18.20 -12.62 6.75
CA VAL A 208 16.85 -12.25 6.33
C VAL A 208 16.11 -11.57 7.47
N LEU A 209 15.38 -10.50 7.17
CA LEU A 209 14.50 -9.81 8.11
C LEU A 209 13.25 -10.66 8.35
N GLU A 210 12.85 -10.85 9.61
CA GLU A 210 11.55 -11.47 9.92
C GLU A 210 10.44 -10.60 9.30
N TRP A 211 9.55 -11.22 8.52
CA TRP A 211 8.50 -10.48 7.82
C TRP A 211 7.10 -11.02 8.16
N PRO A 212 6.13 -10.15 8.52
CA PRO A 212 4.76 -10.58 8.72
C PRO A 212 3.98 -10.62 7.38
N SER A 213 3.30 -11.72 7.10
CA SER A 213 2.48 -11.87 5.88
C SER A 213 1.40 -10.78 5.75
N GLN A 214 0.99 -10.49 4.51
CA GLN A 214 -0.01 -9.44 4.17
C GLN A 214 0.34 -8.05 4.73
N SER A 215 1.60 -7.64 4.62
CA SER A 215 2.06 -6.34 5.13
C SER A 215 2.73 -5.46 4.10
N PRO A 216 2.07 -5.14 2.97
CA PRO A 216 2.61 -4.20 2.00
C PRO A 216 2.79 -2.80 2.61
N ASP A 217 1.96 -2.41 3.58
CA ASP A 217 2.09 -1.14 4.31
C ASP A 217 3.36 -1.07 5.19
N LEU A 218 3.98 -2.21 5.48
CA LEU A 218 5.32 -2.26 6.06
C LEU A 218 6.43 -2.16 5.02
N ASN A 219 6.23 -2.50 3.75
CA ASN A 219 7.34 -2.47 2.80
C ASN A 219 7.48 -1.07 2.18
N PRO A 220 8.56 -0.30 2.45
CA PRO A 220 8.71 1.03 1.88
C PRO A 220 8.98 1.00 0.36
N ILE A 221 9.29 -0.16 -0.22
CA ILE A 221 9.46 -0.29 -1.68
C ILE A 221 8.15 -0.04 -2.43
N GLU A 222 6.99 -0.23 -1.79
CA GLU A 222 5.69 0.11 -2.36
C GLU A 222 5.59 1.61 -2.70
N ASN A 223 6.26 2.46 -1.90
CA ASN A 223 6.36 3.89 -2.19
C ASN A 223 7.32 4.17 -3.35
N VAL A 224 8.36 3.35 -3.53
CA VAL A 224 9.26 3.42 -4.70
C VAL A 224 8.52 2.99 -5.96
N TRP A 225 7.71 1.93 -5.89
CA TRP A 225 6.84 1.50 -6.99
C TRP A 225 5.81 2.54 -7.37
N ALA A 226 5.18 3.20 -6.40
CA ALA A 226 4.25 4.29 -6.68
C ALA A 226 4.93 5.45 -7.44
N GLU A 227 6.14 5.86 -7.01
CA GLU A 227 6.91 6.93 -7.66
C GLU A 227 7.40 6.51 -9.06
N LEU A 228 7.88 5.27 -9.22
CA LEU A 228 8.28 4.73 -10.52
C LEU A 228 7.10 4.71 -11.50
N LYS A 229 5.96 4.14 -11.09
CA LYS A 229 4.73 4.08 -11.92
C LYS A 229 4.27 5.47 -12.32
N LYS A 230 4.35 6.46 -11.41
CA LYS A 230 4.02 7.86 -11.69
C LYS A 230 4.92 8.46 -12.78
N ARG A 231 6.24 8.28 -12.68
CA ARG A 231 7.23 8.78 -13.65
C ARG A 231 7.09 8.13 -15.03
N VAL A 232 6.97 6.81 -15.06
CA VAL A 232 6.78 6.04 -16.30
C VAL A 232 5.47 6.43 -16.99
N ARG A 233 4.38 6.57 -16.23
CA ARG A 233 3.08 7.02 -16.78
C ARG A 233 3.16 8.42 -17.40
N ALA A 234 3.93 9.33 -16.80
CA ALA A 234 4.09 10.69 -17.33
C ALA A 234 4.73 10.68 -18.73
N ARG A 235 5.56 9.68 -19.05
CA ARG A 235 6.22 9.51 -20.35
C ARG A 235 5.41 8.75 -21.40
N ARG A 236 4.21 8.27 -21.03
CA ARG A 236 3.20 7.69 -21.95
C ARG A 236 3.77 6.61 -22.91
N PRO A 237 4.28 5.48 -22.40
CA PRO A 237 4.73 4.38 -23.26
C PRO A 237 3.60 3.86 -24.16
N THR A 238 3.94 3.49 -25.39
CA THR A 238 2.99 2.97 -26.39
C THR A 238 3.15 1.47 -26.66
N ASN A 239 4.24 0.85 -26.20
CA ASN A 239 4.50 -0.58 -26.32
C ASN A 239 5.32 -1.11 -25.12
N LEU A 240 5.41 -2.44 -24.99
CA LEU A 240 6.07 -3.09 -23.85
C LEU A 240 7.58 -2.91 -23.81
N THR A 241 8.24 -2.82 -24.97
CA THR A 241 9.68 -2.56 -25.05
C THR A 241 10.00 -1.18 -24.51
N GLN A 242 9.26 -0.17 -24.97
CA GLN A 242 9.35 1.19 -24.46
C GLN A 242 9.01 1.24 -22.97
N LEU A 243 7.94 0.56 -22.53
CA LEU A 243 7.58 0.50 -21.12
C LEU A 243 8.72 -0.02 -20.25
N HIS A 244 9.37 -1.13 -20.65
CA HIS A 244 10.50 -1.69 -19.92
C HIS A 244 11.70 -0.73 -19.88
N GLN A 245 12.07 -0.15 -21.02
CA GLN A 245 13.17 0.82 -21.11
C GLN A 245 12.92 2.03 -20.21
N LEU A 246 11.71 2.59 -20.25
CA LEU A 246 11.31 3.71 -19.40
C LEU A 246 11.37 3.36 -17.91
N CYS A 247 11.02 2.12 -17.53
CA CYS A 247 11.14 1.69 -16.14
C CYS A 247 12.60 1.70 -15.67
N GLN A 248 13.54 1.25 -16.50
CA GLN A 248 14.97 1.29 -16.18
C GLN A 248 15.47 2.74 -16.04
N GLU A 249 15.17 3.59 -17.02
CA GLU A 249 15.57 5.00 -17.02
C GLU A 249 15.00 5.79 -15.84
N GLU A 250 13.70 5.65 -15.57
CA GLU A 250 13.05 6.39 -14.49
C GLU A 250 13.45 5.87 -13.12
N CYS A 251 13.71 4.57 -12.95
CA CYS A 251 14.23 4.01 -11.71
C CYS A 251 15.63 4.53 -11.38
N ALA A 252 16.50 4.68 -12.39
CA ALA A 252 17.82 5.27 -12.23
C ALA A 252 17.77 6.76 -11.85
N LYS A 253 16.69 7.47 -12.20
CA LYS A 253 16.44 8.87 -11.84
C LYS A 253 15.77 9.06 -10.47
N ILE A 254 15.40 7.99 -9.76
CA ILE A 254 14.88 8.09 -8.39
C ILE A 254 16.03 8.50 -7.48
N HIS A 255 15.94 9.72 -6.94
CA HIS A 255 17.03 10.31 -6.19
C HIS A 255 17.28 9.58 -4.86
N PRO A 256 18.54 9.34 -4.46
CA PRO A 256 18.88 8.74 -3.16
C PRO A 256 18.21 9.39 -1.95
N THR A 257 18.03 10.72 -1.97
CA THR A 257 17.35 11.43 -0.87
C THR A 257 15.87 11.08 -0.74
N TYR A 258 15.18 10.68 -1.81
CA TYR A 258 13.83 10.17 -1.74
C TYR A 258 13.80 8.83 -0.97
N CYS A 259 14.70 7.91 -1.33
CA CYS A 259 14.87 6.63 -0.64
C CYS A 259 15.26 6.82 0.83
N GLY A 260 16.20 7.72 1.12
CA GLY A 260 16.62 8.07 2.48
C GLY A 260 15.46 8.53 3.35
N LYS A 261 14.63 9.46 2.85
CA LYS A 261 13.44 9.96 3.55
C LYS A 261 12.42 8.86 3.84
N LEU A 262 12.21 7.92 2.91
CA LEU A 262 11.31 6.78 3.13
C LEU A 262 11.77 5.93 4.32
N VAL A 263 13.08 5.66 4.40
CA VAL A 263 13.67 4.83 5.44
C VAL A 263 13.81 5.58 6.78
N GLU A 264 14.10 6.88 6.77
CA GLU A 264 14.14 7.72 7.97
C GLU A 264 12.77 7.81 8.66
N GLY A 265 11.69 7.79 7.89
CA GLY A 265 10.32 7.71 8.40
C GLY A 265 9.91 6.32 8.88
N TYR A 266 10.73 5.28 8.67
CA TYR A 266 10.35 3.89 8.92
C TYR A 266 10.05 3.57 10.39
N PRO A 267 10.82 4.03 11.39
CA PRO A 267 10.50 3.78 12.79
C PRO A 267 9.10 4.26 13.18
N LYS A 268 8.66 5.40 12.63
CA LYS A 268 7.28 5.90 12.82
C LYS A 268 6.23 4.97 12.23
N ARG A 269 6.56 4.22 11.16
CA ARG A 269 5.70 3.14 10.67
C ARG A 269 5.57 2.11 11.77
N VAL A 270 6.68 1.49 12.19
CA VAL A 270 6.73 0.45 13.21
C VAL A 270 5.95 0.84 14.49
N THR A 271 6.12 2.07 14.99
CA THR A 271 5.36 2.59 16.14
C THR A 271 3.85 2.59 15.91
N HIS A 272 3.36 3.01 14.75
CA HIS A 272 1.93 2.97 14.43
C HIS A 272 1.39 1.53 14.43
N PHE A 273 2.13 0.55 13.90
CA PHE A 273 1.66 -0.85 13.93
C PHE A 273 1.49 -1.37 15.36
N LYS A 274 2.39 -0.95 16.27
CA LYS A 274 2.27 -1.26 17.70
C LYS A 274 1.02 -0.61 18.31
N GLN A 275 0.78 0.68 18.05
CA GLN A 275 -0.39 1.43 18.52
C GLN A 275 -1.71 0.85 17.99
N PHE A 276 -1.76 0.47 16.73
CA PHE A 276 -2.94 -0.13 16.09
C PHE A 276 -3.06 -1.64 16.33
N LYS A 277 -2.28 -2.23 17.25
CA LYS A 277 -2.31 -3.66 17.61
C LYS A 277 -2.25 -4.59 16.39
N GLY A 278 -1.43 -4.24 15.41
CA GLY A 278 -1.23 -5.00 14.17
C GLY A 278 -2.31 -4.84 13.10
N ASN A 279 -3.30 -3.94 13.27
CA ASN A 279 -4.26 -3.61 12.21
C ASN A 279 -3.60 -2.83 11.04
N ALA A 280 -4.39 -2.55 10.00
CA ALA A 280 -3.94 -1.76 8.85
C ALA A 280 -3.57 -0.34 9.29
N THR A 281 -2.50 0.20 8.72
CA THR A 281 -2.04 1.56 9.02
C THR A 281 -2.31 2.53 7.87
N LYS A 282 -1.95 3.81 8.07
CA LYS A 282 -2.09 4.86 7.04
C LYS A 282 -1.13 4.71 5.87
N TYR A 283 -0.08 3.91 6.03
CA TYR A 283 0.96 3.69 5.01
C TYR A 283 0.47 2.78 3.89
#